data_AF-A0A5R2MWY3-F1
#
_entry.id   AF-A0A5R2MWY3-F1
#
_cell.length_a   1.000
_cell.length_b   1.000
_cell.length_c   1.000
_cell.angle_alpha   90.00
_cell.angle_beta   90.00
_cell.angle_gamma   90.00
#
_symmetry.space_group_name_H-M   'P 1'
#
loop_
_entity.id
_entity.type
_entity.pdbx_description
1 polymer ?
#
loop_
_entity_poly.entity_id
_entity_poly.type
_entity_poly.pdbx_seq_one_letter_code
_entity_poly.pdbx_strand_id
1 'polypeptide(L)' 'MAARAAWLHYAGGLTQSEVAKRLGLTSLNAHRLITKANQEGLVKVYIDGEVSECVELEDELSRRYGLDYCEVVPDF' A
#
# COMPACT_ATOMS: atom_id res chain seq x y z
N MET A 1 -5.33 -8.07 -16.01
CA MET A 1 -3.92 -7.59 -16.01
C MET A 1 -3.57 -6.92 -14.68
N ALA A 2 -4.34 -5.92 -14.21
CA ALA A 2 -4.09 -5.20 -12.96
C ALA A 2 -3.99 -6.11 -11.72
N ALA A 3 -4.96 -7.03 -11.54
CA ALA A 3 -4.93 -8.00 -10.44
C ALA A 3 -3.66 -8.87 -10.41
N ARG A 4 -3.12 -9.26 -11.57
CA ARG A 4 -1.91 -10.10 -11.67
C ARG A 4 -0.65 -9.30 -11.31
N ALA A 5 -0.57 -8.04 -11.73
CA ALA A 5 0.52 -7.14 -11.35
C ALA A 5 0.52 -6.90 -9.83
N ALA A 6 -0.67 -6.66 -9.26
CA ALA A 6 -0.83 -6.48 -7.82
C ALA A 6 -0.48 -7.74 -7.03
N TRP A 7 -0.93 -8.92 -7.47
CA TRP A 7 -0.58 -10.18 -6.80
C TRP A 7 0.93 -10.43 -6.79
N LEU A 8 1.62 -10.19 -7.91
CA LEU A 8 3.07 -10.36 -7.99
C LEU A 8 3.81 -9.39 -7.04
N HIS A 9 3.28 -8.18 -6.87
CA HIS A 9 3.86 -7.20 -5.96
C HIS A 9 3.61 -7.55 -4.49
N TYR A 10 2.33 -7.74 -4.11
CA TYR A 10 1.92 -7.91 -2.71
C TYR A 10 2.13 -9.34 -2.20
N ALA A 11 1.72 -10.36 -2.95
CA ALA A 11 1.85 -11.76 -2.55
C ALA A 11 3.19 -12.35 -3.00
N GLY A 12 3.71 -11.92 -4.16
CA GLY A 12 4.98 -12.39 -4.70
C GLY A 12 6.21 -11.67 -4.14
N GLY A 13 6.04 -10.59 -3.37
CA GLY A 13 7.14 -9.79 -2.81
C GLY A 13 8.03 -9.12 -3.86
N LEU A 14 7.61 -9.10 -5.12
CA LEU A 14 8.39 -8.54 -6.22
C LEU A 14 8.30 -7.02 -6.19
N THR A 15 9.41 -6.34 -6.47
CA THR A 15 9.39 -4.90 -6.71
C THR A 15 8.61 -4.56 -7.98
N GLN A 16 8.10 -3.34 -8.08
CA GLN A 16 7.33 -2.89 -9.26
C GLN A 16 8.14 -3.03 -10.56
N SER A 17 9.47 -2.86 -10.51
CA SER A 17 10.38 -3.07 -11.64
C SER A 17 10.53 -4.54 -12.03
N GLU A 18 10.52 -5.46 -11.07
CA GLU A 18 10.54 -6.91 -11.35
C GLU A 18 9.19 -7.39 -11.88
N VAL A 19 8.09 -6.87 -11.34
CA VAL A 19 6.73 -7.08 -11.89
C VAL A 19 6.68 -6.60 -13.34
N ALA A 20 7.26 -5.43 -13.64
CA ALA A 20 7.33 -4.90 -14.99
C ALA A 20 8.11 -5.82 -15.94
N LYS A 21 9.33 -6.23 -15.55
CA LYS A 21 10.14 -7.20 -16.32
C LYS A 21 9.39 -8.50 -16.57
N ARG A 22 8.69 -9.02 -15.55
CA ARG A 22 7.96 -10.30 -15.64
C ARG A 22 6.69 -10.21 -16.49
N LEU A 23 6.08 -9.04 -16.58
CA LEU A 23 4.90 -8.79 -17.42
C LEU A 23 5.26 -8.25 -18.82
N GLY A 24 6.55 -8.03 -19.11
CA GLY A 24 6.98 -7.43 -20.38
C GLY A 24 6.55 -5.96 -20.53
N LEU A 25 6.40 -5.25 -19.41
CA LEU A 25 5.94 -3.87 -19.33
C LEU A 25 7.06 -2.96 -18.84
N THR A 26 6.88 -1.66 -18.98
CA THR A 26 7.73 -0.65 -18.33
C THR A 26 7.36 -0.51 -16.85
N SER A 27 8.31 -0.10 -16.01
CA SER A 27 8.06 0.12 -14.57
C SER A 27 6.90 1.09 -14.31
N LEU A 28 6.76 2.13 -15.14
CA LEU A 28 5.66 3.08 -15.06
C LEU A 28 4.30 2.41 -15.32
N ASN A 29 4.21 1.53 -16.32
CA ASN A 29 2.97 0.82 -16.61
C ASN A 29 2.61 -0.20 -15.53
N ALA A 30 3.61 -0.90 -14.96
CA ALA A 30 3.39 -1.79 -13.82
C ALA A 30 2.88 -1.01 -12.60
N HIS A 31 3.47 0.13 -12.28
CA HIS A 31 3.01 1.01 -11.20
C HIS A 31 1.56 1.47 -11.40
N ARG A 32 1.21 1.92 -12.62
CA ARG A 32 -0.18 2.32 -12.95
C ARG A 32 -1.16 1.16 -12.79
N LEU A 33 -0.78 -0.06 -13.19
CA LEU A 33 -1.64 -1.24 -13.05
C LEU A 33 -1.85 -1.65 -11.60
N ILE A 34 -0.81 -1.60 -10.77
CA ILE A 34 -0.90 -1.89 -9.32
C ILE A 34 -1.79 -0.84 -8.64
N THR A 35 -1.57 0.44 -8.94
CA THR A 35 -2.38 1.54 -8.40
C THR A 35 -3.85 1.40 -8.81
N LYS A 36 -4.10 1.06 -10.07
CA LYS A 36 -5.46 0.83 -10.58
C LYS A 36 -6.13 -0.36 -9.86
N ALA A 37 -5.40 -1.44 -9.59
CA ALA A 37 -5.93 -2.56 -8.83
C ALA A 37 -6.30 -2.17 -7.39
N ASN A 38 -5.51 -1.30 -6.74
CA ASN A 38 -5.86 -0.77 -5.41
C ASN A 38 -7.11 0.14 -5.48
N GLN A 39 -7.17 1.04 -6.45
CA GLN A 39 -8.31 1.96 -6.62
C GLN A 39 -9.62 1.23 -6.95
N GLU A 40 -9.55 0.14 -7.71
CA GLU A 40 -10.71 -0.71 -8.00
C GLU A 40 -11.09 -1.65 -6.84
N GLY A 41 -10.38 -1.59 -5.70
CA GLY A 41 -10.65 -2.41 -4.51
C GLY A 41 -10.31 -3.89 -4.69
N LEU A 42 -9.51 -4.24 -5.70
CA LEU A 42 -9.11 -5.62 -5.99
C LEU A 42 -8.05 -6.14 -5.01
N VAL A 43 -7.42 -5.24 -4.25
CA VAL A 43 -6.41 -5.56 -3.24
C VAL A 43 -6.86 -5.00 -1.91
N LYS A 44 -6.92 -5.87 -0.90
CA LYS A 44 -7.05 -5.48 0.50
C LYS A 44 -5.75 -5.86 1.20
N VAL A 45 -4.98 -4.86 1.62
CA VAL A 45 -3.78 -5.07 2.42
C VAL A 45 -4.22 -4.97 3.87
N TYR A 46 -4.06 -6.07 4.62
CA TYR A 46 -4.25 -6.11 6.06
C TYR A 46 -2.87 -6.17 6.69
N ILE A 47 -2.55 -5.20 7.54
CA ILE A 47 -1.32 -5.17 8.31
C ILE A 47 -1.73 -5.57 9.72
N ASP A 48 -1.32 -6.76 10.14
CA ASP A 48 -1.61 -7.26 11.48
C ASP A 48 -0.50 -6.79 12.45
N GLY A 49 -0.88 -6.06 13.50
CA GLY A 49 0.03 -5.54 14.52
C GLY A 49 -0.48 -4.28 15.22
N GLU A 50 -0.05 -4.06 16.48
CA GLU A 50 -0.38 -2.88 17.31
C GLU A 50 -0.06 -1.55 16.62
N VAL A 51 0.91 -1.56 15.70
CA VAL A 51 1.28 -0.40 14.89
C VAL A 51 0.14 0.05 13.97
N SER A 52 -0.73 -0.86 13.50
CA SER A 52 -1.86 -0.48 12.66
C SER A 52 -2.86 0.40 13.41
N GLU A 53 -3.13 0.10 14.69
CA GLU A 53 -3.99 0.94 15.53
C GLU A 53 -3.36 2.31 15.78
N CYS A 54 -2.04 2.34 15.98
CA CYS A 54 -1.28 3.58 16.15
C CYS A 54 -1.36 4.47 14.91
N VAL A 55 -1.14 3.90 13.72
CA VAL A 55 -1.21 4.64 12.44
C VAL A 55 -2.63 5.12 12.13
N GLU A 56 -3.66 4.33 12.46
CA GLU A 56 -5.04 4.77 12.33
C GLU A 56 -5.36 5.94 13.28
N LEU A 57 -4.90 5.87 14.53
CA LEU A 57 -5.00 6.95 15.50
C LEU A 57 -4.26 8.21 15.06
N GLU A 58 -3.05 8.09 14.52
CA GLU A 58 -2.27 9.21 13.96
C GLU A 58 -3.05 9.93 12.85
N ASP A 59 -3.63 9.18 11.91
CA ASP A 59 -4.40 9.73 10.78
C ASP A 59 -5.74 10.35 11.27
N GLU A 60 -6.40 9.76 12.28
CA GLU A 60 -7.59 10.35 12.90
C GLU A 60 -7.26 11.67 13.63
N LEU A 61 -6.22 11.68 14.45
CA LEU A 61 -5.79 12.86 15.21
C LEU A 61 -5.32 13.98 14.30
N SER A 62 -4.51 13.67 13.29
CA SER A 62 -4.02 14.65 12.31
C SER A 62 -5.19 15.30 11.57
N ARG A 63 -6.17 14.51 11.12
CA ARG A 63 -7.36 15.06 10.44
C ARG A 63 -8.28 15.83 11.37
N ARG A 64 -8.49 15.36 12.60
CA ARG A 64 -9.38 16.01 13.57
C ARG A 64 -8.83 17.37 14.02
N TYR A 65 -7.52 17.49 14.18
CA TYR A 65 -6.88 18.70 14.73
C TYR A 65 -6.11 19.53 13.69
N GLY A 66 -6.04 19.07 12.44
CA GLY A 66 -5.33 19.77 11.37
C GLY A 66 -3.82 19.84 11.61
N LEU A 67 -3.23 18.78 12.16
CA LEU A 67 -1.81 18.72 12.48
C LEU A 67 -0.99 18.41 11.22
N ASP A 68 0.12 19.12 11.05
CA ASP A 68 1.10 18.80 9.99
C ASP A 68 1.86 17.50 10.29
N TYR A 69 1.92 17.10 11.56
CA TYR A 69 2.58 15.88 12.01
C TYR A 69 1.93 15.37 13.30
N CYS A 70 1.69 14.06 13.38
CA CYS A 70 1.26 13.35 14.57
C CYS A 70 1.89 11.95 14.55
N GLU A 71 2.38 11.50 15.69
CA GLU A 71 2.98 10.17 15.88
C GLU A 71 2.41 9.56 17.17
N VAL A 72 1.90 8.35 17.08
CA VAL A 72 1.32 7.59 18.19
C VAL A 72 2.23 6.39 18.43
N VAL A 73 2.83 6.38 19.61
CA VAL A 73 3.75 5.30 20.01
C VAL A 73 3.01 4.37 20.95
N PRO A 74 2.99 3.05 20.69
CA PRO A 74 2.42 2.08 21.62
C PRO A 74 3.24 2.05 22.91
N ASP A 75 2.56 2.00 24.05
CA ASP A 75 3.16 1.94 25.39
C ASP A 75 3.52 0.48 25.69
N PHE A 76 4.81 0.13 25.58
CA PHE A 76 5.34 -1.22 25.88
C PHE A 76 5.91 -1.31 27.29
#